data_AF-A0A4R6XAQ2-F1
#
_entry.id   AF-A0A4R6XAQ2-F1
#
_cell.length_a   1.000
_cell.length_b   1.000
_cell.length_c   1.000
_cell.angle_alpha   90.00
_cell.angle_beta   90.00
_cell.angle_gamma   90.00
#
_symmetry.space_group_name_H-M   'P 1'
#
loop_
_entity.id
_entity.type
_entity.pdbx_description
1 polymer ?
#
loop_
_entity_poly.entity_id
_entity_poly.type
_entity_poly.pdbx_seq_one_letter_code
_entity_poly.pdbx_strand_id
1 'polypeptide(L)'
;MDTEERFDNLCDRFGDLRNKMRTISKTSFHASTRLKVHAKYSAYTIILVCLGVLALSLMQAYSVGGGFDAKDIGLIQSFYLCVVMVYSFLLYKKDYAGFSAKMDAYSSQFFELEMKVIDRLFEDYYNKLEQLEEKNYLKYEDEYNSLLKLYEESAIYKFRGDYYRAQLELPEFYDVEVHKWLALNAKAIFWNCLNFISYPVVLASLGWVIFTYVGS
;
A
#
# COMPACT_ATOMS: atom_id res chain seq x y z
N MET A 1 -17.87 -37.10 -20.63
CA MET A 1 -17.75 -35.64 -20.69
C MET A 1 -17.86 -35.28 -22.15
N ASP A 2 -18.88 -34.51 -22.49
CA ASP A 2 -19.06 -34.03 -23.86
C ASP A 2 -17.96 -33.00 -24.19
N THR A 3 -17.63 -32.85 -25.47
CA THR A 3 -16.53 -31.97 -25.92
C THR A 3 -16.80 -30.51 -25.56
N GLU A 4 -18.08 -30.13 -25.54
CA GLU A 4 -18.61 -28.82 -25.16
C GLU A 4 -18.46 -28.58 -23.64
N GLU A 5 -18.83 -29.55 -22.80
CA GLU A 5 -18.69 -29.49 -21.34
C GLU A 5 -17.21 -29.33 -20.90
N ARG A 6 -16.27 -29.96 -21.62
CA ARG A 6 -14.83 -29.80 -21.37
C ARG A 6 -14.33 -28.40 -21.72
N PHE A 7 -14.86 -27.81 -22.77
CA PHE A 7 -14.50 -26.47 -23.21
C PHE A 7 -15.01 -25.41 -22.23
N ASP A 8 -16.27 -25.50 -21.82
CA ASP A 8 -16.89 -24.57 -20.86
C ASP A 8 -16.14 -24.59 -19.52
N ASN A 9 -15.80 -25.77 -19.01
CA ASN A 9 -15.00 -25.91 -17.79
C ASN A 9 -13.63 -25.23 -17.91
N LEU A 10 -12.98 -25.37 -19.07
CA LEU A 10 -11.67 -24.77 -19.28
C LEU A 10 -11.76 -23.24 -19.37
N CYS A 11 -12.77 -22.70 -20.04
CA CYS A 11 -13.08 -21.27 -20.06
C CYS A 11 -13.32 -20.71 -18.65
N ASP A 12 -14.08 -21.41 -17.81
CA ASP A 12 -14.30 -21.04 -16.42
C ASP A 12 -12.99 -20.99 -15.62
N ARG A 13 -12.14 -22.01 -15.77
CA ARG A 13 -10.81 -22.06 -15.11
C ARG A 13 -9.92 -20.90 -15.54
N PHE A 14 -9.92 -20.54 -16.82
CA PHE A 14 -9.21 -19.37 -17.31
C PHE A 14 -9.79 -18.06 -16.75
N GLY A 15 -11.11 -17.97 -16.63
CA GLY A 15 -11.81 -16.85 -15.99
C GLY A 15 -11.41 -16.67 -14.53
N ASP A 16 -11.37 -17.76 -13.76
CA ASP A 16 -10.94 -17.77 -12.36
C ASP A 16 -9.46 -17.38 -12.21
N LEU A 17 -8.60 -17.92 -13.06
CA LEU A 17 -7.17 -17.60 -13.07
C LEU A 17 -6.96 -16.11 -13.37
N ARG A 18 -7.67 -15.56 -14.36
CA ARG A 18 -7.68 -14.14 -14.70
C ARG A 18 -8.17 -13.28 -13.53
N ASN A 19 -9.25 -13.67 -12.85
CA ASN A 19 -9.76 -12.96 -11.68
C ASN A 19 -8.71 -12.88 -10.56
N LYS A 20 -8.02 -13.99 -10.28
CA LYS A 20 -6.92 -14.03 -9.30
C LYS A 20 -5.77 -13.09 -9.69
N MET A 21 -5.32 -13.14 -10.95
CA MET A 21 -4.26 -12.25 -11.47
C MET A 21 -4.65 -10.78 -11.32
N ARG A 22 -5.86 -10.42 -11.77
CA ARG A 22 -6.39 -9.06 -11.69
C ARG A 22 -6.45 -8.55 -10.26
N THR A 23 -7.01 -9.36 -9.36
CA THR A 23 -7.17 -9.02 -7.95
C THR A 23 -5.82 -8.74 -7.30
N ILE A 24 -4.81 -9.59 -7.57
CA ILE A 24 -3.47 -9.41 -7.01
C ILE A 24 -2.77 -8.20 -7.65
N SER A 25 -2.90 -8.00 -8.96
CA SER A 25 -2.35 -6.83 -9.65
C SER A 25 -2.85 -5.54 -9.02
N LYS A 26 -4.17 -5.39 -8.90
CA LYS A 26 -4.80 -4.21 -8.27
C LYS A 26 -4.42 -4.05 -6.81
N THR A 27 -4.39 -5.13 -6.04
CA THR A 27 -3.97 -5.09 -4.63
C THR A 27 -2.53 -4.61 -4.50
N SER A 28 -1.64 -5.09 -5.37
CA SER A 28 -0.21 -4.71 -5.38
C SER A 28 0.00 -3.27 -5.82
N PHE A 29 -0.79 -2.78 -6.77
CA PHE A 29 -0.80 -1.36 -7.16
C PHE A 29 -1.20 -0.43 -6.01
N HIS A 30 -2.27 -0.78 -5.29
CA HIS A 30 -2.72 -0.02 -4.12
C HIS A 30 -1.68 -0.06 -3.00
N ALA A 31 -1.07 -1.21 -2.76
CA ALA A 31 0.04 -1.35 -1.82
C ALA A 31 1.23 -0.44 -2.21
N SER A 32 1.64 -0.46 -3.48
CA SER A 32 2.69 0.42 -4.04
C SER A 32 2.36 1.88 -3.75
N THR A 33 1.15 2.33 -4.11
CA THR A 33 0.71 3.70 -3.94
C THR A 33 0.73 4.12 -2.47
N ARG A 34 0.19 3.28 -1.58
CA ARG A 34 0.22 3.55 -0.13
C ARG A 34 1.65 3.67 0.39
N LEU A 35 2.55 2.78 -0.04
CA LEU A 35 3.95 2.80 0.38
C LEU A 35 4.68 4.06 -0.13
N LYS A 36 4.43 4.53 -1.37
CA LYS A 36 4.92 5.83 -1.88
C LYS A 36 4.48 6.97 -0.96
N VAL A 37 3.22 6.94 -0.54
CA VAL A 37 2.64 7.94 0.35
C VAL A 37 3.26 7.88 1.75
N HIS A 38 3.45 6.68 2.32
CA HIS A 38 4.18 6.52 3.59
C HIS A 38 5.59 7.09 3.52
N ALA A 39 6.35 6.81 2.45
CA ALA A 39 7.70 7.34 2.26
C ALA A 39 7.73 8.88 2.26
N LYS A 40 6.76 9.51 1.59
CA LYS A 40 6.62 10.98 1.57
C LYS A 40 6.26 11.53 2.95
N TYR A 41 5.19 11.05 3.58
CA TYR A 41 4.73 11.57 4.87
C TYR A 41 5.77 11.41 5.97
N SER A 42 6.47 10.29 5.99
CA SER A 42 7.53 10.07 6.97
C SER A 42 8.71 11.01 6.78
N ALA A 43 9.12 11.27 5.52
CA ALA A 43 10.18 12.23 5.24
C ALA A 43 9.76 13.64 5.69
N TYR A 44 8.55 14.07 5.33
CA TYR A 44 8.01 15.37 5.78
C TYR A 44 7.89 15.46 7.29
N THR A 45 7.45 14.40 7.97
CA THR A 45 7.34 14.38 9.44
C THR A 45 8.69 14.61 10.09
N ILE A 46 9.75 13.92 9.63
CA ILE A 46 11.10 14.13 10.15
C ILE A 46 11.58 15.55 9.89
N ILE A 47 11.40 16.07 8.67
CA ILE A 47 11.80 17.44 8.32
C ILE A 47 11.10 18.44 9.23
N LEU A 48 9.79 18.32 9.44
CA LEU A 48 9.01 19.21 10.29
C LEU A 48 9.42 19.11 11.77
N VAL A 49 9.70 17.89 12.26
CA VAL A 49 10.21 17.72 13.63
C VAL A 49 11.58 18.38 13.78
N CYS A 50 12.49 18.18 12.84
CA CYS A 50 13.80 18.85 12.85
C CYS A 50 13.67 20.39 12.81
N LEU A 51 12.78 20.92 11.96
CA LEU A 51 12.51 22.36 11.91
C LEU A 51 11.91 22.89 13.21
N GLY A 52 11.01 22.14 13.85
CA GLY A 52 10.45 22.52 15.15
C GLY A 52 11.48 22.50 16.27
N VAL A 53 12.38 21.51 16.29
CA VAL A 53 13.50 21.48 17.25
C VAL A 53 14.44 22.67 17.01
N LEU A 54 14.78 22.97 15.77
CA LEU A 54 15.59 24.15 15.42
C LEU A 54 14.92 25.45 15.86
N ALA A 55 13.61 25.59 15.65
CA ALA A 55 12.85 26.74 16.10
C ALA A 55 12.91 26.89 17.64
N LEU A 56 12.74 25.79 18.39
CA LEU A 56 12.89 25.81 19.85
C LEU A 56 14.30 26.25 20.26
N SER A 57 15.36 25.77 19.60
CA SER A 57 16.74 26.19 19.89
C SER A 57 16.97 27.67 19.60
N LEU A 58 16.41 28.21 18.52
CA LEU A 58 16.48 29.64 18.21
C LEU A 58 15.73 30.48 19.23
N MET A 59 14.50 30.08 19.59
CA MET A 59 13.73 30.81 20.60
C MET A 59 14.46 30.87 21.95
N GLN A 60 15.07 29.77 22.37
CA GLN A 60 15.91 29.71 23.56
C GLN A 60 17.13 30.64 23.46
N ALA A 61 17.84 30.63 22.32
CA ALA A 61 19.03 31.45 22.11
C ALA A 61 18.72 32.97 22.16
N TYR A 62 17.57 33.38 21.65
CA TYR A 62 17.13 34.77 21.68
C TYR A 62 16.34 35.14 22.94
N SER A 63 16.18 34.22 23.90
CA SER A 63 15.35 34.41 25.10
C SER A 63 13.93 34.89 24.80
N VAL A 64 13.36 34.38 23.70
CA VAL A 64 11.99 34.69 23.27
C VAL A 64 11.04 33.61 23.85
N GLY A 65 9.98 34.05 24.53
CA GLY A 65 9.04 33.19 25.26
C GLY A 65 9.33 33.18 26.78
N GLY A 66 8.28 33.21 27.61
CA GLY A 66 8.40 33.37 29.07
C GLY A 66 7.98 32.14 29.88
N GLY A 67 7.40 31.12 29.25
CA GLY A 67 6.74 30.02 29.94
C GLY A 67 7.62 28.94 30.57
N PHE A 68 8.86 28.73 30.10
CA PHE A 68 9.72 27.62 30.55
C PHE A 68 11.15 28.06 30.84
N ASP A 69 11.77 27.45 31.87
CA ASP A 69 13.19 27.64 32.16
C ASP A 69 14.05 27.00 31.05
N ALA A 70 15.22 27.56 30.78
CA ALA A 70 16.14 27.11 29.73
C ALA A 70 16.51 25.62 29.87
N LYS A 71 16.49 25.11 31.11
CA LYS A 71 16.74 23.70 31.44
C LYS A 71 15.64 22.76 30.91
N ASP A 72 14.38 23.16 31.00
CA ASP A 72 13.24 22.33 30.60
C ASP A 72 13.15 22.21 29.07
N ILE A 73 13.45 23.32 28.37
CA ILE A 73 13.54 23.34 26.91
C ILE A 73 14.63 22.39 26.40
N GLY A 74 15.80 22.41 27.04
CA GLY A 74 16.91 21.52 26.66
C GLY A 74 16.57 20.03 26.80
N LEU A 75 15.77 19.68 27.82
CA LEU A 75 15.28 18.31 28.02
C LEU A 75 14.29 17.91 26.92
N ILE A 76 13.35 18.79 26.58
CA ILE A 76 12.38 18.58 25.49
C ILE A 76 13.10 18.43 24.13
N GLN A 77 14.07 19.30 23.83
CA GLN A 77 14.86 19.21 22.60
C GLN A 77 15.61 17.88 22.51
N SER A 78 16.24 17.45 23.61
CA SER A 78 16.95 16.17 23.69
C SER A 78 16.01 14.99 23.43
N PHE A 79 14.80 15.01 24.01
CA PHE A 79 13.78 13.99 23.77
C PHE A 79 13.35 13.94 22.29
N TYR A 80 13.04 15.09 21.68
CA TYR A 80 12.70 15.14 20.27
C TYR A 80 13.85 14.69 19.36
N LEU A 81 15.10 14.95 19.73
CA LEU A 81 16.27 14.42 19.01
C LEU A 81 16.29 12.87 19.03
N CYS A 82 15.99 12.27 20.19
CA CYS A 82 15.83 10.81 20.30
C CYS A 82 14.67 10.30 19.43
N VAL A 83 13.54 11.01 19.41
CA VAL A 83 12.39 10.68 18.53
C VAL A 83 12.80 10.73 17.06
N VAL A 84 13.50 11.79 16.61
CA VAL A 84 14.03 11.91 15.25
C VAL A 84 14.96 10.75 14.92
N MET A 85 15.83 10.35 15.84
CA MET A 85 16.74 9.23 15.65
C MET A 85 15.98 7.91 15.47
N VAL A 86 14.98 7.64 16.32
CA VAL A 86 14.13 6.44 16.22
C VAL A 86 13.36 6.43 14.91
N TYR A 87 12.76 7.57 14.52
CA TYR A 87 12.03 7.68 13.25
C TYR A 87 12.92 7.51 12.03
N SER A 88 14.12 8.09 12.05
CA SER A 88 15.11 7.91 10.97
C SER A 88 15.52 6.45 10.85
N PHE A 89 15.73 5.77 11.96
CA PHE A 89 16.03 4.33 11.98
C PHE A 89 14.85 3.50 11.46
N LEU A 90 13.62 3.78 11.90
CA LEU A 90 12.43 3.11 11.40
C LEU A 90 12.26 3.29 9.89
N LEU A 91 12.57 4.47 9.36
CA LEU A 91 12.52 4.69 7.92
C LEU A 91 13.57 3.92 7.15
N TYR A 92 14.80 3.93 7.66
CA TYR A 92 15.87 3.13 7.09
C TYR A 92 15.48 1.65 7.05
N LYS A 93 14.90 1.11 8.14
CA LYS A 93 14.49 -0.30 8.21
C LYS A 93 13.29 -0.65 7.33
N LYS A 94 12.33 0.26 7.20
CA LYS A 94 11.07 -0.03 6.48
C LYS A 94 11.16 0.12 4.97
N ASP A 95 12.20 0.78 4.45
CA ASP A 95 12.47 0.99 3.01
C ASP A 95 11.20 1.08 2.15
N TYR A 96 10.30 1.99 2.54
CA TYR A 96 8.98 2.10 1.91
C TYR A 96 9.08 2.35 0.39
N ALA A 97 10.13 3.04 -0.06
CA ALA A 97 10.38 3.29 -1.47
C ALA A 97 10.77 1.99 -2.21
N GLY A 98 11.71 1.20 -1.67
CA GLY A 98 12.10 -0.08 -2.26
C GLY A 98 10.94 -1.08 -2.30
N PHE A 99 10.16 -1.19 -1.22
CA PHE A 99 8.98 -2.05 -1.20
C PHE A 99 7.88 -1.56 -2.15
N SER A 100 7.69 -0.25 -2.27
CA SER A 100 6.76 0.30 -3.25
C SER A 100 7.13 -0.11 -4.67
N ALA A 101 8.41 0.05 -5.05
CA ALA A 101 8.88 -0.30 -6.38
C ALA A 101 8.68 -1.80 -6.69
N LYS A 102 8.92 -2.67 -5.70
CA LYS A 102 8.65 -4.11 -5.82
C LYS A 102 7.17 -4.39 -6.06
N MET A 103 6.28 -3.77 -5.28
CA MET A 103 4.82 -3.95 -5.43
C MET A 103 4.31 -3.41 -6.77
N ASP A 104 4.88 -2.31 -7.27
CA ASP A 104 4.64 -1.78 -8.62
C ASP A 104 5.03 -2.80 -9.69
N ALA A 105 6.23 -3.40 -9.56
CA ALA A 105 6.72 -4.39 -10.49
C ALA A 105 5.83 -5.64 -10.52
N TYR A 106 5.40 -6.15 -9.35
CA TYR A 106 4.45 -7.27 -9.30
C TYR A 106 3.11 -6.91 -9.92
N SER A 107 2.60 -5.69 -9.67
CA SER A 107 1.36 -5.22 -10.30
C SER A 107 1.45 -5.31 -11.82
N SER A 108 2.54 -4.82 -12.41
CA SER A 108 2.77 -4.87 -13.86
C SER A 108 2.93 -6.30 -14.36
N GLN A 109 3.69 -7.15 -13.69
CA GLN A 109 3.89 -8.55 -14.10
C GLN A 109 2.58 -9.36 -14.08
N PHE A 110 1.75 -9.20 -13.05
CA PHE A 110 0.43 -9.83 -13.01
C PHE A 110 -0.51 -9.28 -14.07
N PHE A 111 -0.45 -7.98 -14.37
CA PHE A 111 -1.25 -7.37 -15.43
C PHE A 111 -0.82 -7.84 -16.83
N GLU A 112 0.49 -7.94 -17.08
CA GLU A 112 1.03 -8.50 -18.32
C GLU A 112 0.61 -9.97 -18.51
N LEU A 113 0.63 -10.75 -17.44
CA LEU A 113 0.17 -12.14 -17.47
C LEU A 113 -1.35 -12.24 -17.73
N GLU A 114 -2.14 -11.35 -17.12
CA GLU A 114 -3.56 -11.22 -17.39
C GLU A 114 -3.84 -10.89 -18.88
N MET A 115 -3.11 -9.93 -19.46
CA MET A 115 -3.25 -9.57 -20.87
C MET A 115 -2.90 -10.75 -21.79
N LYS A 116 -1.82 -11.50 -21.51
CA LYS A 116 -1.48 -12.70 -22.28
C LYS A 116 -2.58 -13.76 -22.26
N VAL A 117 -3.26 -13.92 -21.13
CA VAL A 117 -4.40 -14.84 -20.99
C VAL A 117 -5.58 -14.34 -21.82
N ILE A 118 -5.87 -13.04 -21.76
CA ILE A 118 -6.96 -12.42 -22.53
C ILE A 118 -6.70 -12.54 -24.04
N ASP A 119 -5.51 -12.20 -24.52
CA ASP A 119 -5.13 -12.29 -25.93
C ASP A 119 -5.31 -13.73 -26.46
N ARG A 120 -4.89 -14.73 -25.68
CA ARG A 120 -5.06 -16.15 -26.02
C ARG A 120 -6.53 -16.54 -26.08
N LEU A 121 -7.34 -16.15 -25.08
CA LEU A 121 -8.78 -16.41 -25.06
C LEU A 121 -9.48 -15.79 -26.27
N PHE A 122 -9.11 -14.57 -26.66
CA PHE A 122 -9.64 -13.92 -27.86
C PHE A 122 -9.23 -14.65 -29.15
N GLU A 123 -7.97 -15.05 -29.26
CA GLU A 123 -7.47 -15.80 -30.42
C GLU A 123 -8.17 -17.15 -30.58
N ASP A 124 -8.39 -17.87 -29.49
CA ASP A 124 -9.05 -19.17 -29.49
C ASP A 124 -10.56 -19.06 -29.76
N TYR A 125 -11.20 -17.97 -29.30
CA TYR A 125 -12.60 -17.65 -29.58
C TYR A 125 -12.85 -17.33 -31.07
N TYR A 126 -11.97 -16.53 -31.70
CA TYR A 126 -12.12 -16.12 -33.11
C TYR A 126 -11.72 -17.22 -34.11
N ASN A 127 -10.73 -18.05 -33.79
CA ASN A 127 -10.22 -19.08 -34.72
C ASN A 127 -11.04 -20.38 -34.73
N LYS A 128 -12.24 -20.39 -34.15
CA LYS A 128 -13.10 -21.58 -34.00
C LYS A 128 -12.34 -22.77 -33.39
N LEU A 129 -12.10 -22.69 -32.07
CA LEU A 129 -12.21 -23.83 -31.16
C LEU A 129 -11.33 -25.07 -31.44
N GLU A 130 -10.24 -24.96 -32.22
CA GLU A 130 -9.48 -26.15 -32.61
C GLU A 130 -8.38 -26.58 -31.64
N GLN A 131 -8.24 -25.90 -30.49
CA GLN A 131 -7.85 -26.50 -29.20
C GLN A 131 -7.52 -25.38 -28.21
N LEU A 132 -8.49 -25.04 -27.35
CA LEU A 132 -8.15 -24.44 -26.07
C LEU A 132 -7.42 -25.53 -25.28
N GLU A 133 -6.08 -25.56 -25.41
CA GLU A 133 -5.28 -26.64 -24.87
C GLU A 133 -5.14 -26.47 -23.36
N GLU A 134 -5.42 -27.54 -22.64
CA GLU A 134 -5.12 -27.65 -21.21
C GLU A 134 -3.64 -27.38 -20.89
N LYS A 135 -2.75 -27.68 -21.85
CA LYS A 135 -1.32 -27.36 -21.76
C LYS A 135 -1.05 -25.85 -21.67
N ASN A 136 -1.83 -25.03 -22.38
CA ASN A 136 -1.70 -23.57 -22.30
C ASN A 136 -2.17 -23.07 -20.94
N TYR A 137 -3.29 -23.61 -20.42
CA TYR A 137 -3.75 -23.30 -19.07
C TYR A 137 -2.67 -23.60 -18.02
N LEU A 138 -2.10 -24.81 -18.06
CA LEU A 138 -1.06 -25.24 -17.11
C LEU A 138 0.17 -24.32 -17.16
N LYS A 139 0.56 -23.87 -18.36
CA LYS A 139 1.64 -22.90 -18.52
C LYS A 139 1.35 -21.58 -17.81
N TYR A 140 0.15 -21.01 -18.00
CA TYR A 140 -0.22 -19.74 -17.34
C TYR A 140 -0.41 -19.91 -15.83
N GLU A 141 -0.90 -21.06 -15.38
CA GLU A 141 -1.02 -21.41 -13.97
C GLU A 141 0.36 -21.55 -13.31
N ASP A 142 1.33 -22.17 -13.98
CA ASP A 142 2.72 -22.26 -13.52
C ASP A 142 3.39 -20.88 -13.46
N GLU A 143 3.25 -20.06 -14.50
CA GLU A 143 3.72 -18.66 -14.51
C GLU A 143 3.09 -17.87 -13.35
N TYR A 144 1.77 -18.01 -13.15
CA TYR A 144 1.05 -17.39 -12.05
C TYR A 144 1.58 -17.83 -10.68
N ASN A 145 1.74 -19.14 -10.45
CA ASN A 145 2.21 -19.68 -9.18
C ASN A 145 3.66 -19.26 -8.89
N SER A 146 4.50 -19.17 -9.92
CA SER A 146 5.87 -18.68 -9.79
C SER A 146 5.91 -17.22 -9.32
N LEU A 147 5.08 -16.35 -9.93
CA LEU A 147 4.94 -14.95 -9.53
C LEU A 147 4.30 -14.80 -8.16
N LEU A 148 3.29 -15.63 -7.86
CA LEU A 148 2.61 -15.64 -6.57
C LEU A 148 3.60 -15.96 -5.45
N LYS A 149 4.48 -16.95 -5.63
CA LYS A 149 5.50 -17.28 -4.65
C LYS A 149 6.43 -16.10 -4.36
N LEU A 150 6.93 -15.43 -5.40
CA LEU A 150 7.77 -14.23 -5.26
C LEU A 150 7.03 -13.08 -4.56
N TYR A 151 5.76 -12.90 -4.90
CA TYR A 151 4.89 -11.93 -4.24
C TYR A 151 4.68 -12.27 -2.77
N GLU A 152 4.45 -13.54 -2.43
CA GLU A 152 4.24 -14.00 -1.05
C GLU A 152 5.49 -13.90 -0.18
N GLU A 153 6.66 -14.19 -0.74
CA GLU A 153 7.95 -14.02 -0.05
C GLU A 153 8.24 -12.54 0.24
N SER A 154 7.80 -11.63 -0.63
CA SER A 154 7.98 -10.18 -0.47
C SER A 154 6.83 -9.48 0.28
N ALA A 155 5.76 -10.21 0.59
CA ALA A 155 4.49 -9.69 1.09
C ALA A 155 4.44 -9.38 2.60
N ILE A 156 5.56 -8.98 3.21
CA ILE A 156 5.63 -8.53 4.61
C ILE A 156 4.61 -7.40 4.90
N TYR A 157 4.17 -6.67 3.87
CA TYR A 157 3.25 -5.53 3.95
C TYR A 157 1.85 -5.78 3.36
N LYS A 158 1.39 -7.04 3.28
CA LYS A 158 0.00 -7.36 2.90
C LYS A 158 -0.97 -6.70 3.87
N PHE A 159 -1.70 -5.70 3.38
CA PHE A 159 -2.64 -4.92 4.17
C PHE A 159 -4.05 -5.16 3.66
N ARG A 160 -4.96 -5.53 4.57
CA ARG A 160 -6.36 -5.84 4.22
C ARG A 160 -7.07 -4.67 3.55
N GLY A 161 -6.71 -3.42 3.87
CA GLY A 161 -7.29 -2.24 3.25
C GLY A 161 -7.02 -2.12 1.74
N ASP A 162 -5.86 -2.59 1.25
CA ASP A 162 -5.57 -2.57 -0.19
C ASP A 162 -6.43 -3.58 -0.93
N TYR A 163 -6.63 -4.75 -0.32
CA TYR A 163 -7.47 -5.80 -0.86
C TYR A 163 -8.94 -5.37 -0.94
N TYR A 164 -9.47 -4.72 0.11
CA TYR A 164 -10.82 -4.17 0.07
C TYR A 164 -10.99 -3.09 -1.01
N ARG A 165 -9.96 -2.25 -1.25
CA ARG A 165 -9.99 -1.29 -2.37
C ARG A 165 -9.97 -1.99 -3.72
N ALA A 166 -9.13 -3.00 -3.89
CA ALA A 166 -9.10 -3.77 -5.12
C ALA A 166 -10.45 -4.44 -5.43
N GLN A 167 -11.14 -4.99 -4.42
CA GLN A 167 -12.48 -5.56 -4.59
C GLN A 167 -13.50 -4.50 -5.05
N LEU A 168 -13.47 -3.29 -4.49
CA LEU A 168 -14.38 -2.21 -4.86
C LEU A 168 -14.17 -1.71 -6.30
N GLU A 169 -12.97 -1.89 -6.86
CA GLU A 169 -12.62 -1.52 -8.25
C GLU A 169 -12.90 -2.63 -9.27
N LEU A 170 -13.30 -3.82 -8.82
CA LEU A 170 -13.53 -5.00 -9.66
C LEU A 170 -15.00 -5.44 -9.61
N PRO A 171 -15.95 -4.61 -10.06
CA PRO A 171 -17.37 -4.96 -10.06
C PRO A 171 -17.68 -6.14 -10.99
N GLU A 172 -16.83 -6.39 -11.98
CA GLU A 172 -16.91 -7.53 -12.89
C GLU A 172 -16.68 -8.89 -12.22
N PHE A 173 -15.98 -8.92 -11.08
CA PHE A 173 -15.63 -10.16 -10.35
C PHE A 173 -16.27 -10.27 -8.97
N TYR A 174 -16.81 -9.16 -8.45
CA TYR A 174 -17.43 -9.11 -7.13
C TYR A 174 -18.78 -8.40 -7.25
N ASP A 175 -19.86 -9.17 -7.13
CA ASP A 175 -21.21 -8.62 -7.09
C ASP A 175 -21.48 -8.08 -5.67
N VAL A 176 -21.19 -6.78 -5.48
CA VAL A 176 -21.29 -6.13 -4.17
C VAL A 176 -22.54 -5.27 -4.12
N GLU A 177 -23.55 -5.73 -3.38
CA GLU A 177 -24.73 -4.93 -3.07
C GLU A 177 -24.34 -3.59 -2.43
N VAL A 178 -25.10 -2.53 -2.69
CA VAL A 178 -24.77 -1.14 -2.29
C VAL A 178 -24.44 -1.00 -0.80
N HIS A 179 -25.15 -1.72 0.07
CA HIS A 179 -24.91 -1.68 1.51
C HIS A 179 -23.60 -2.37 1.92
N LYS A 180 -23.24 -3.48 1.26
CA LYS A 180 -21.94 -4.15 1.43
C LYS A 180 -20.82 -3.28 0.88
N TRP A 181 -21.06 -2.58 -0.23
CA TRP A 181 -20.11 -1.65 -0.84
C TRP A 181 -19.77 -0.50 0.12
N LEU A 182 -20.79 0.12 0.73
CA LEU A 182 -20.59 1.16 1.75
C LEU A 182 -19.80 0.65 2.96
N ALA A 183 -20.11 -0.56 3.45
CA ALA A 183 -19.40 -1.16 4.57
C ALA A 183 -17.93 -1.48 4.24
N LEU A 184 -17.66 -2.01 3.04
CA LEU A 184 -16.30 -2.28 2.55
C LEU A 184 -15.50 -0.99 2.38
N ASN A 185 -16.12 0.05 1.81
CA ASN A 185 -15.48 1.35 1.64
C ASN A 185 -15.15 2.00 3.00
N ALA A 186 -16.09 1.98 3.95
CA ALA A 186 -15.86 2.46 5.31
C ALA A 186 -14.71 1.72 6.00
N LYS A 187 -14.64 0.39 5.86
CA LYS A 187 -13.50 -0.42 6.35
C LYS A 187 -12.18 0.00 5.69
N ALA A 188 -12.16 0.15 4.38
CA ALA A 188 -10.97 0.56 3.64
C ALA A 188 -10.46 1.95 4.09
N ILE A 189 -11.36 2.90 4.31
CA ILE A 189 -11.02 4.23 4.83
C ILE A 189 -10.49 4.12 6.26
N PHE A 190 -11.21 3.44 7.15
CA PHE A 190 -10.82 3.28 8.54
C PHE A 190 -9.41 2.68 8.69
N TRP A 191 -9.15 1.58 7.98
CA TRP A 191 -7.84 0.94 7.99
C TRP A 191 -6.74 1.89 7.50
N ASN A 192 -6.99 2.61 6.40
CA ASN A 192 -6.02 3.60 5.92
C ASN A 192 -5.78 4.72 6.93
N CYS A 193 -6.82 5.29 7.54
CA CYS A 193 -6.67 6.32 8.57
C CYS A 193 -5.81 5.83 9.75
N LEU A 194 -6.07 4.61 10.24
CA LEU A 194 -5.30 4.02 11.32
C LEU A 194 -3.83 3.79 10.94
N ASN A 195 -3.55 3.43 9.68
CA ASN A 195 -2.19 3.24 9.19
C ASN A 195 -1.37 4.56 9.15
N PHE A 196 -2.03 5.70 8.96
CA PHE A 196 -1.39 7.02 8.90
C PHE A 196 -1.49 7.84 10.19
N ILE A 197 -2.16 7.35 11.24
CA ILE A 197 -2.46 8.15 12.44
C ILE A 197 -1.22 8.60 13.21
N SER A 198 -0.10 7.86 13.11
CA SER A 198 1.12 8.19 13.84
C SER A 198 1.71 9.53 13.43
N TYR A 199 1.59 9.93 12.16
CA TYR A 199 2.17 11.17 11.65
C TYR A 199 1.52 12.43 12.26
N PRO A 200 0.19 12.63 12.18
CA PRO A 200 -0.45 13.80 12.78
C PRO A 200 -0.31 13.81 14.30
N VAL A 201 -0.26 12.66 14.98
CA VAL A 201 -0.06 12.61 16.44
C VAL A 201 1.30 13.21 16.83
N VAL A 202 2.38 12.85 16.13
CA VAL A 202 3.73 13.40 16.40
C VAL A 202 3.80 14.89 16.08
N LEU A 203 3.18 15.32 14.98
CA LEU A 203 3.17 16.75 14.63
C LEU A 203 2.32 17.56 15.62
N ALA A 204 1.19 17.02 16.07
CA ALA A 204 0.33 17.66 17.07
C ALA A 204 1.03 17.78 18.42
N SER A 205 1.79 16.77 18.85
CA SER A 205 2.55 16.86 20.11
C SER A 205 3.62 17.94 20.04
N LEU A 206 4.31 18.09 18.91
CA LEU A 206 5.29 19.14 18.70
C LEU A 206 4.65 20.53 18.66
N GLY A 207 3.55 20.67 17.90
CA GLY A 207 2.80 21.91 17.82
C GLY A 207 2.24 22.37 19.17
N TRP A 208 1.74 21.42 19.98
CA TRP A 208 1.30 21.69 21.34
C TRP A 208 2.42 22.28 22.20
N VAL A 209 3.61 21.67 22.17
CA VAL A 209 4.77 22.14 22.94
C VAL A 209 5.17 23.56 22.53
N ILE A 210 5.27 23.82 21.23
CA ILE A 210 5.60 25.17 20.71
C ILE A 210 4.53 26.18 21.13
N PHE A 211 3.25 25.83 21.01
CA PHE A 211 2.16 26.72 21.40
C PHE A 211 2.20 27.07 22.89
N THR A 212 2.41 26.07 23.77
CA THR A 212 2.55 26.33 25.21
C THR A 212 3.77 27.18 25.55
N TYR A 213 4.85 27.07 24.77
CA TYR A 213 6.07 27.83 24.99
C TYR A 213 5.96 29.29 24.52
N VAL A 214 5.24 29.55 23.42
CA VAL A 214 5.02 30.90 22.87
C VAL A 214 3.89 31.64 23.59
N GLY A 215 2.84 30.92 23.99
CA GLY A 215 1.63 31.51 24.57
C GLY A 215 1.71 31.84 26.07
N SER A 216 2.87 31.64 26.70
CA SER A 216 3.18 31.99 28.10
C SER A 216 4.37 32.95 28.14
#